data_AF-A0AAE0CFP5-F1
#
_entry.id   AF-A0AAE0CFP5-F1
#
_cell.length_a   1.000
_cell.length_b   1.000
_cell.length_c   1.000
_cell.angle_alpha   90.00
_cell.angle_beta   90.00
_cell.angle_gamma   90.00
#
_symmetry.space_group_name_H-M   'P 1'
#
loop_
_entity.id
_entity.type
_entity.pdbx_description
1 polymer ?
#
loop_
_entity_poly.entity_id
_entity_poly.type
_entity_poly.pdbx_seq_one_letter_code
_entity_poly.pdbx_strand_id
1 'polypeptide(L)'
;MDLLTRAFIESAKETANRHQVHLLVTVPYQCAEGEGFYGTAFMIDRNGREICRHQKAYLCDEERRYFLPGKRMKVSVCHLPRLEVGIGIAICYDVFNFSVQQSCYNNEDIGVMILPVYCGASLELGELAEVSPREALASAQEAAAGYADMLVGPSRWAAR
;
A
#
# COMPACT_ATOMS: atom_id res chain seq x y z
N MET A 1 -1.93 10.54 17.48
CA MET A 1 -2.00 9.13 17.05
C MET A 1 -2.77 8.39 18.12
N ASP A 2 -3.85 7.70 17.75
CA ASP A 2 -4.64 6.91 18.71
C ASP A 2 -3.84 5.71 19.23
N LEU A 3 -4.28 5.18 20.37
CA LEU A 3 -3.54 4.20 21.15
C LEU A 3 -3.48 2.83 20.45
N LEU A 4 -4.51 2.47 19.67
CA LEU A 4 -4.59 1.20 18.96
C LEU A 4 -3.68 1.19 17.73
N THR A 5 -3.73 2.24 16.91
CA THR A 5 -2.82 2.40 15.77
C THR A 5 -1.36 2.36 16.21
N ARG A 6 -1.04 3.05 17.31
CA ARG A 6 0.31 3.01 17.88
C ARG A 6 0.70 1.60 18.29
N ALA A 7 -0.14 0.91 19.07
CA ALA A 7 0.14 -0.44 19.54
C ALA A 7 0.35 -1.43 18.38
N PHE A 8 -0.46 -1.32 17.32
CA PHE A 8 -0.30 -2.14 16.12
C PHE A 8 1.03 -1.88 15.40
N ILE A 9 1.41 -0.61 15.18
CA ILE A 9 2.69 -0.28 14.53
C ILE A 9 3.87 -0.80 15.37
N GLU A 10 3.84 -0.62 16.69
CA GLU A 10 4.91 -1.12 17.56
C GLU A 10 4.98 -2.66 17.56
N SER A 11 3.84 -3.35 17.53
CA SER A 11 3.80 -4.80 17.37
C SER A 11 4.38 -5.25 16.01
N ALA A 12 4.11 -4.51 14.93
CA ALA A 12 4.69 -4.77 13.62
C ALA A 12 6.22 -4.56 13.63
N LYS A 13 6.71 -3.50 14.30
CA LYS A 13 8.15 -3.27 14.49
C LYS A 13 8.83 -4.37 15.28
N GLU A 14 8.21 -4.83 16.36
CA GLU A 14 8.72 -5.95 17.14
C GLU A 14 8.75 -7.24 16.32
N THR A 15 7.71 -7.50 15.53
CA THR A 15 7.61 -8.65 14.63
C THR A 15 8.71 -8.61 13.56
N ALA A 16 8.90 -7.46 12.90
CA ALA A 16 9.96 -7.27 11.91
C ALA A 16 11.35 -7.56 12.50
N ASN A 17 11.62 -7.05 13.70
CA ASN A 17 12.87 -7.29 14.41
C ASN A 17 13.04 -8.77 14.82
N ARG A 18 12.03 -9.35 15.47
CA ARG A 18 12.08 -10.73 15.95
C ARG A 18 12.29 -11.74 14.83
N HIS A 19 11.62 -11.54 13.70
CA HIS A 19 11.67 -12.45 12.56
C HIS A 19 12.70 -12.06 11.50
N GLN A 20 13.42 -10.95 11.69
CA GLN A 20 14.44 -10.44 10.77
C GLN A 20 13.91 -10.23 9.34
N VAL A 21 12.69 -9.70 9.22
CA VAL A 21 11.99 -9.43 7.95
C VAL A 21 11.69 -7.95 7.79
N HIS A 22 11.60 -7.49 6.55
CA HIS A 22 11.01 -6.19 6.24
C HIS A 22 9.49 -6.37 6.18
N LEU A 23 8.74 -5.44 6.77
CA LEU A 23 7.28 -5.47 6.76
C LEU A 23 6.73 -4.19 6.17
N LEU A 24 5.69 -4.32 5.36
CA LEU A 24 4.86 -3.20 4.95
C LEU A 24 3.46 -3.41 5.52
N VAL A 25 3.00 -2.45 6.31
CA VAL A 25 1.68 -2.49 6.95
C VAL A 25 0.89 -1.24 6.64
N THR A 26 -0.43 -1.35 6.51
CA THR A 26 -1.33 -0.22 6.30
C THR A 26 -2.23 0.00 7.50
N VAL A 27 -2.33 1.24 7.96
CA VAL A 27 -3.19 1.65 9.08
C VAL A 27 -3.85 3.01 8.84
N PRO A 28 -5.00 3.28 9.49
CA PRO A 28 -5.47 4.64 9.67
C PRO A 28 -4.46 5.42 10.53
N TYR A 29 -3.89 6.52 10.03
CA TYR A 29 -2.91 7.30 10.77
C TYR A 29 -3.38 8.74 10.97
N GLN A 30 -3.49 9.16 12.23
CA GLN A 30 -3.99 10.48 12.58
C GLN A 30 -3.10 11.60 12.03
N CYS A 31 -3.70 12.62 11.41
CA CYS A 31 -3.03 13.84 10.99
C CYS A 31 -2.42 14.55 12.20
N ALA A 32 -1.25 15.19 12.02
CA ALA A 32 -0.54 15.90 13.09
C ALA A 32 -1.38 17.04 13.70
N GLU A 33 -2.26 17.64 12.91
CA GLU A 33 -3.16 18.74 13.31
C GLU A 33 -4.47 18.24 13.93
N GLY A 34 -4.67 16.92 14.05
CA GLY A 34 -5.87 16.32 14.65
C GLY A 34 -7.11 16.32 13.76
N GLU A 35 -7.05 16.88 12.56
CA GLU A 35 -8.20 17.11 11.65
C GLU A 35 -8.71 15.87 10.90
N GLY A 36 -8.21 14.67 11.20
CA GLY A 36 -8.65 13.44 10.56
C GLY A 36 -7.57 12.37 10.49
N PHE A 37 -7.80 11.36 9.66
CA PHE A 37 -6.90 10.23 9.46
C PHE A 37 -6.46 10.13 8.00
N TYR A 38 -5.27 9.64 7.75
CA TYR A 38 -4.81 9.23 6.42
C TYR A 38 -4.80 7.70 6.35
N GLY A 39 -5.19 7.11 5.22
CA GLY A 39 -4.80 5.72 4.93
C GLY A 39 -3.29 5.69 4.68
N THR A 40 -2.53 5.06 5.57
CA THR A 40 -1.06 5.17 5.56
C THR A 40 -0.37 3.81 5.57
N ALA A 41 0.54 3.59 4.63
CA ALA A 41 1.48 2.48 4.62
C ALA A 41 2.79 2.85 5.33
N PHE A 42 3.31 1.94 6.13
CA PHE A 42 4.59 2.03 6.81
C PHE A 42 5.49 0.89 6.34
N MET A 43 6.64 1.21 5.77
CA MET A 43 7.71 0.25 5.55
C MET A 43 8.60 0.22 6.79
N ILE A 44 8.75 -0.97 7.37
CA ILE A 44 9.50 -1.25 8.58
C ILE A 44 10.65 -2.19 8.22
N ASP A 45 11.87 -1.82 8.61
CA ASP A 45 13.05 -2.64 8.38
C ASP A 45 13.16 -3.80 9.38
N ARG A 46 14.09 -4.73 9.09
CA ARG A 46 14.40 -5.88 9.95
C ARG A 46 14.94 -5.52 11.35
N ASN A 47 15.16 -4.25 11.66
CA ASN A 47 15.54 -3.77 12.99
C ASN A 47 14.36 -3.10 13.71
N GLY A 48 13.16 -3.14 13.12
CA GLY A 48 11.97 -2.48 13.65
C GLY A 48 11.95 -0.96 13.42
N ARG A 49 12.76 -0.43 12.50
CA ARG A 49 12.78 1.00 12.17
C ARG A 49 11.83 1.31 11.02
N GLU A 50 11.05 2.37 11.14
CA GLU A 50 10.30 2.93 10.01
C GLU A 50 11.29 3.55 9.02
N ILE A 51 11.31 3.05 7.78
CA ILE A 51 12.19 3.52 6.70
C ILE A 51 11.43 4.18 5.55
N CYS A 52 10.11 4.00 5.49
CA CYS A 52 9.25 4.71 4.55
C CYS A 52 7.85 4.89 5.12
N ARG A 53 7.20 5.96 4.67
CA ARG A 53 5.78 6.23 4.90
C ARG A 53 5.14 6.67 3.59
N HIS A 54 3.98 6.12 3.30
CA HIS A 54 3.17 6.50 2.15
C HIS A 54 1.74 6.76 2.60
N GLN A 55 1.17 7.90 2.21
CA GLN A 55 -0.22 8.24 2.47
C GLN A 55 -0.99 8.10 1.17
N LYS A 56 -2.06 7.30 1.19
CA LYS A 56 -2.95 7.09 0.04
C LYS A 56 -3.45 8.43 -0.44
N ALA A 57 -3.16 8.76 -1.69
CA ALA A 57 -3.46 10.06 -2.27
C ALA A 57 -4.85 10.09 -2.90
N TYR A 58 -5.26 8.96 -3.48
CA TYR A 58 -6.53 8.82 -4.20
C TYR A 58 -7.44 7.86 -3.45
N LEU A 59 -8.45 8.44 -2.79
CA LEU A 59 -9.43 7.70 -1.99
C LEU A 59 -10.61 7.23 -2.85
N CYS A 60 -11.08 6.01 -2.59
CA CYS A 60 -12.38 5.56 -3.10
C CYS A 60 -13.52 6.32 -2.39
N ASP A 61 -14.73 6.23 -2.94
CA ASP A 61 -15.86 7.05 -2.47
C ASP A 61 -16.23 6.78 -1.00
N GLU A 62 -16.06 5.54 -0.54
CA GLU A 62 -16.34 5.13 0.84
C GLU A 62 -15.27 5.67 1.81
N GLU A 63 -14.00 5.63 1.41
CA GLU A 63 -12.86 6.11 2.21
C GLU A 63 -12.93 7.61 2.47
N ARG A 64 -13.46 8.40 1.55
CA ARG A 64 -13.57 9.87 1.68
C ARG A 64 -14.39 10.33 2.89
N ARG A 65 -15.19 9.44 3.47
CA ARG A 65 -15.95 9.70 4.71
C ARG A 65 -15.08 9.67 5.96
N TYR A 66 -13.95 8.96 5.92
CA TYR A 66 -13.12 8.65 7.09
C TYR A 66 -11.69 9.16 6.96
N PHE A 67 -11.20 9.29 5.73
CA PHE A 67 -9.82 9.61 5.43
C PHE A 67 -9.66 10.94 4.68
N LEU A 68 -8.57 11.62 5.00
CA LEU A 68 -8.01 12.71 4.23
C LEU A 68 -7.14 12.14 3.11
N PRO A 69 -7.15 12.74 1.91
CA PRO A 69 -6.23 12.35 0.85
C PRO A 69 -4.81 12.77 1.21
N GLY A 70 -3.84 11.89 0.95
CA GLY A 70 -2.42 12.19 1.04
C GLY A 70 -2.04 13.35 0.12
N LYS A 71 -1.16 14.25 0.58
CA LYS A 71 -0.76 15.46 -0.16
C LYS A 71 0.16 15.16 -1.36
N ARG A 72 0.79 13.98 -1.38
CA ARG A 72 1.75 13.59 -2.42
C ARG A 72 1.08 12.71 -3.46
N MET A 73 0.84 13.26 -4.64
CA MET A 73 0.24 12.54 -5.79
C MET A 73 1.26 11.67 -6.54
N LYS A 74 2.13 10.97 -5.82
CA LYS A 74 3.23 10.15 -6.35
C LYS A 74 3.49 8.96 -5.44
N VAL A 75 4.06 7.89 -5.99
CA VAL A 75 4.55 6.76 -5.19
C VAL A 75 5.63 7.23 -4.21
N SER A 76 5.64 6.65 -3.00
CA SER A 76 6.79 6.80 -2.10
C SER A 76 7.84 5.76 -2.48
N VAL A 77 9.12 6.12 -2.45
CA VAL A 77 10.21 5.20 -2.74
C VAL A 77 11.08 5.01 -1.50
N CYS A 78 11.45 3.77 -1.23
CA CYS A 78 12.46 3.45 -0.23
C CYS A 78 13.45 2.41 -0.73
N HIS A 79 14.63 2.39 -0.11
CA HIS A 79 15.70 1.49 -0.47
C HIS A 79 15.96 0.52 0.67
N LEU A 80 16.12 -0.76 0.34
CA LEU A 80 16.52 -1.78 1.29
C LEU A 80 18.00 -2.11 1.09
N PRO A 81 18.74 -2.39 2.17
CA PRO A 81 20.09 -2.92 2.03
C PRO A 81 20.07 -4.20 1.19
N ARG A 82 20.98 -4.31 0.21
CA ARG A 82 21.14 -5.45 -0.71
C ARG A 82 20.09 -5.55 -1.84
N LEU A 83 19.20 -4.58 -1.98
CA LEU A 83 18.38 -4.44 -3.19
C LEU A 83 18.98 -3.30 -4.03
N GLU A 84 19.38 -3.61 -5.26
CA GLU A 84 19.94 -2.62 -6.19
C GLU A 84 18.87 -1.67 -6.73
N VAL A 85 17.61 -2.09 -6.64
CA VAL A 85 16.44 -1.31 -7.02
C VAL A 85 15.71 -0.75 -5.79
N GLY A 86 15.07 0.40 -5.97
CA GLY A 86 14.11 0.98 -5.05
C GLY A 86 12.79 0.23 -5.05
N ILE A 87 12.12 0.31 -3.90
CA ILE A 87 10.75 -0.19 -3.70
C ILE A 87 9.81 1.01 -3.74
N GLY A 88 8.95 1.04 -4.75
CA GLY A 88 7.83 1.98 -4.82
C GLY A 88 6.63 1.46 -4.03
N ILE A 89 5.95 2.39 -3.35
CA ILE A 89 4.79 2.12 -2.51
C ILE A 89 3.64 3.01 -2.98
N ALA A 90 2.49 2.37 -3.24
CA ALA A 90 1.19 3.00 -3.44
C ALA A 90 0.14 2.18 -2.67
N ILE A 91 -1.10 2.65 -2.56
CA ILE A 91 -2.18 1.89 -1.90
C ILE A 91 -3.39 1.78 -2.82
N CYS A 92 -3.83 0.54 -3.09
CA CYS A 92 -5.12 0.22 -3.72
C CYS A 92 -5.46 1.18 -4.88
N TYR A 93 -6.45 2.06 -4.68
CA TYR A 93 -6.98 2.95 -5.69
C TYR A 93 -6.00 3.98 -6.27
N ASP A 94 -4.84 4.20 -5.64
CA ASP A 94 -3.78 5.07 -6.16
C ASP A 94 -3.34 4.68 -7.58
N VAL A 95 -3.29 3.38 -7.89
CA VAL A 95 -2.81 2.91 -9.19
C VAL A 95 -3.74 3.21 -10.36
N PHE A 96 -4.98 3.60 -10.12
CA PHE A 96 -5.89 4.05 -11.17
C PHE A 96 -5.65 5.51 -11.54
N ASN A 97 -4.81 6.23 -10.78
CA ASN A 97 -4.48 7.60 -11.10
C ASN A 97 -3.25 7.72 -12.01
N PHE A 98 -3.41 8.45 -13.10
CA PHE A 98 -2.35 8.68 -14.07
C PHE A 98 -1.08 9.30 -13.47
N SER A 99 -1.19 10.23 -12.51
CA SER A 99 -0.01 10.85 -11.88
C SER A 99 0.81 9.86 -11.06
N VAL A 100 0.14 8.93 -10.38
CA VAL A 100 0.79 7.85 -9.62
C VAL A 100 1.45 6.87 -10.59
N GLN A 101 0.71 6.42 -11.60
CA GLN A 101 1.23 5.56 -12.66
C GLN A 101 2.48 6.19 -13.28
N GLN A 102 2.39 7.45 -13.75
CA GLN A 102 3.52 8.17 -14.33
C GLN A 102 4.72 8.27 -13.38
N SER A 103 4.48 8.48 -12.08
CA SER A 103 5.57 8.51 -11.09
C SER A 103 6.23 7.15 -10.86
N CYS A 104 5.51 6.06 -11.14
CA CYS A 104 6.06 4.71 -11.13
C CYS A 104 6.93 4.46 -12.37
N TYR A 105 6.41 4.68 -13.59
CA TYR A 105 7.15 4.37 -14.82
C TYR A 105 8.35 5.27 -15.07
N ASN A 106 8.26 6.55 -14.72
CA ASN A 106 9.32 7.52 -15.00
C ASN A 106 10.41 7.52 -13.92
N ASN A 107 10.32 6.63 -12.92
CA ASN A 107 11.31 6.53 -11.88
C ASN A 107 12.16 5.27 -12.10
N GLU A 108 13.30 5.46 -12.75
CA GLU A 108 14.26 4.39 -13.08
C GLU A 108 14.82 3.69 -11.84
N ASP A 109 14.75 4.33 -10.67
CA ASP A 109 15.16 3.70 -9.42
C ASP A 109 14.18 2.61 -8.97
N ILE A 110 12.91 2.64 -9.39
CA ILE A 110 11.90 1.68 -8.93
C ILE A 110 11.97 0.39 -9.76
N GLY A 111 12.37 -0.71 -9.11
CA GLY A 111 12.33 -2.05 -9.70
C GLY A 111 11.28 -2.98 -9.07
N VAL A 112 10.72 -2.60 -7.93
CA VAL A 112 9.66 -3.35 -7.24
C VAL A 112 8.56 -2.40 -6.80
N MET A 113 7.31 -2.75 -7.09
CA MET A 113 6.14 -2.08 -6.54
C MET A 113 5.47 -2.95 -5.48
N ILE A 114 5.24 -2.39 -4.29
CA ILE A 114 4.38 -3.00 -3.28
C ILE A 114 3.09 -2.20 -3.19
N LEU A 115 1.97 -2.89 -3.43
CA LEU A 115 0.64 -2.33 -3.45
C LEU A 115 -0.26 -3.09 -2.48
N PRO A 116 -0.42 -2.64 -1.23
CA PRO A 116 -1.47 -3.15 -0.36
C PRO A 116 -2.82 -2.83 -0.97
N VAL A 117 -3.62 -3.87 -1.15
CA VAL A 117 -4.97 -3.78 -1.69
C VAL A 117 -5.95 -4.29 -0.66
N TYR A 118 -7.06 -3.59 -0.53
CA TYR A 118 -8.28 -4.15 0.03
C TYR A 118 -9.28 -4.19 -1.10
N CYS A 119 -9.53 -5.39 -1.63
CA CYS A 119 -10.64 -5.66 -2.52
C CYS A 119 -11.73 -6.26 -1.64
N GLY A 120 -12.88 -5.60 -1.54
CA GLY A 120 -13.96 -6.05 -0.67
C GLY A 120 -14.40 -7.45 -1.08
N ALA A 121 -14.12 -8.45 -0.25
CA ALA A 121 -14.77 -9.76 -0.37
C ALA A 121 -16.30 -9.63 -0.31
N SER A 122 -16.83 -8.52 0.23
CA SER A 122 -18.26 -8.28 0.41
C SER A 122 -19.03 -7.97 -0.87
N LEU A 123 -18.38 -7.67 -2.01
CA LEU A 123 -19.11 -7.42 -3.26
C LEU A 123 -19.32 -8.67 -4.12
N GLU A 124 -18.56 -9.76 -3.88
CA GLU A 124 -18.67 -10.99 -4.68
C GLU A 124 -18.71 -12.30 -3.85
N LEU A 125 -18.26 -12.32 -2.58
CA LEU A 125 -18.04 -13.57 -1.83
C LEU A 125 -18.99 -13.82 -0.65
N GLY A 126 -19.97 -12.94 -0.38
CA GLY A 126 -20.90 -13.12 0.75
C GLY A 126 -20.26 -12.83 2.12
N GLU A 127 -20.76 -13.44 3.20
CA GLU A 127 -20.19 -13.26 4.53
C GLU A 127 -18.76 -13.81 4.60
N LEU A 128 -17.79 -12.97 4.98
CA LEU A 128 -16.37 -13.33 5.12
C LEU A 128 -16.11 -14.57 6.00
N ALA A 129 -17.03 -14.88 6.93
CA ALA A 129 -16.94 -16.07 7.78
C ALA A 129 -17.25 -17.38 7.03
N GLU A 130 -17.89 -17.31 5.87
CA GLU A 130 -18.32 -18.45 5.06
C GLU A 130 -17.38 -18.72 3.88
N VAL A 131 -16.44 -17.81 3.59
CA VAL A 131 -15.46 -17.94 2.50
C VAL A 131 -14.37 -18.93 2.91
N SER A 132 -14.17 -19.98 2.12
CA SER A 132 -13.08 -20.92 2.41
C SER A 132 -11.70 -20.26 2.22
N PRO A 133 -10.64 -20.70 2.94
CA PRO A 133 -9.29 -20.16 2.75
C PRO A 133 -8.78 -20.24 1.31
N ARG A 134 -9.24 -21.23 0.54
CA ARG A 134 -8.88 -21.41 -0.87
C ARG A 134 -9.51 -20.33 -1.76
N GLU A 135 -10.78 -20.00 -1.53
CA GLU A 135 -11.49 -18.96 -2.27
C GLU A 135 -10.95 -17.57 -1.92
N ALA A 136 -10.63 -17.33 -0.64
CA ALA A 136 -9.97 -16.10 -0.21
C ALA A 136 -8.61 -15.90 -0.91
N LEU A 137 -7.81 -16.98 -1.05
CA LEU A 137 -6.54 -16.93 -1.77
C LEU A 137 -6.74 -16.67 -3.27
N ALA A 138 -7.70 -17.35 -3.90
CA ALA A 138 -8.00 -17.16 -5.33
C ALA A 138 -8.45 -15.72 -5.63
N SER A 139 -9.33 -15.17 -4.81
CA SER A 139 -9.79 -13.77 -4.93
C SER A 139 -8.64 -12.78 -4.73
N ALA A 140 -7.76 -13.03 -3.75
CA ALA A 140 -6.56 -12.20 -3.56
C ALA A 140 -5.62 -12.24 -4.77
N GLN A 141 -5.47 -13.41 -5.40
CA GLN A 141 -4.65 -13.57 -6.61
C GLN A 141 -5.27 -12.87 -7.83
N GLU A 142 -6.58 -12.99 -8.03
CA GLU A 142 -7.30 -12.30 -9.11
C GLU A 142 -7.21 -10.78 -8.97
N ALA A 143 -7.45 -10.25 -7.75
CA ALA A 143 -7.27 -8.84 -7.47
C ALA A 143 -5.82 -8.41 -7.77
N ALA A 144 -4.82 -9.14 -7.26
CA ALA A 144 -3.42 -8.84 -7.51
C ALA A 144 -3.08 -8.81 -9.02
N ALA A 145 -3.62 -9.73 -9.80
CA ALA A 145 -3.44 -9.76 -11.26
C ALA A 145 -4.05 -8.53 -11.93
N GLY A 146 -5.31 -8.18 -11.62
CA GLY A 146 -5.95 -6.99 -12.17
C GLY A 146 -5.19 -5.69 -11.83
N TYR A 147 -4.65 -5.59 -10.62
CA TYR A 147 -3.81 -4.46 -10.21
C TYR A 147 -2.44 -4.45 -10.91
N ALA A 148 -1.83 -5.61 -11.11
CA ALA A 148 -0.58 -5.73 -11.85
C ALA A 148 -0.76 -5.27 -13.31
N ASP A 149 -1.83 -5.69 -13.99
CA ASP A 149 -2.13 -5.27 -15.36
C ASP A 149 -2.26 -3.74 -15.49
N MET A 150 -2.87 -3.09 -14.51
CA MET A 150 -2.99 -1.62 -14.47
C MET A 150 -1.63 -0.93 -14.26
N LEU A 151 -0.69 -1.59 -13.59
CA LEU A 151 0.70 -1.15 -13.41
C LEU A 151 1.63 -1.50 -14.57
N VAL A 152 1.16 -2.20 -15.62
CA VAL A 152 1.90 -2.38 -16.89
C VAL A 152 1.47 -1.35 -17.94
N GLY A 153 0.27 -0.76 -17.78
CA GLY A 153 -0.20 0.33 -18.62
C GLY A 153 -0.55 -0.13 -20.03
N PRO A 154 -1.17 0.71 -20.88
CA PRO A 154 -1.32 0.38 -22.28
C PRO A 154 0.07 0.18 -22.90
N SER A 155 0.23 -0.87 -23.71
CA SER A 155 1.44 -1.19 -24.50
C SER A 155 1.97 -0.06 -25.41
N ARG A 156 1.33 1.11 -25.40
CA ARG A 156 1.70 2.35 -26.10
C ARG A 156 2.62 3.28 -25.30
N TRP A 157 2.92 3.01 -24.03
CA TRP A 157 3.84 3.86 -23.25
C TRP A 157 5.33 3.61 -23.56
N ALA A 158 5.65 2.50 -24.22
CA ALA A 158 6.97 2.20 -24.77
C ALA A 158 7.28 2.90 -26.11
N ALA A 159 6.37 3.71 -26.64
CA ALA A 159 6.60 4.51 -27.85
C ALA A 159 7.03 5.93 -27.47
N ARG A 160 8.29 6.09 -27.03
CA ARG A 160 9.01 7.36 -27.07
C ARG A 160 10.44 7.11 -27.56
#